data_AF-A0A6J2BGI8-F1
#
_entry.id   AF-A0A6J2BGI8-F1
#
_cell.length_a   1.000
_cell.length_b   1.000
_cell.length_c   1.000
_cell.angle_alpha   90.00
_cell.angle_beta   90.00
_cell.angle_gamma   90.00
#
_symmetry.space_group_name_H-M   'P 1'
#
loop_
_entity.id
_entity.type
_entity.pdbx_description
1 polymer ?
#
loop_
_entity_poly.entity_id
_entity_poly.type
_entity_poly.pdbx_seq_one_letter_code
_entity_poly.pdbx_strand_id
1 'polypeptide(L)'
;MRAIVLLAALLCQGGAWALRCHNCTNTEGSTCSGPTVCPRSAQACLSQKLSMDLHDKKLTVAVKTCAQSCENPPPTQPRASVKEMRLYLYCCETDLCNGVGNQGLGATAMGLMLVASVLVTLPGAFL
;
A
#
# COMPACT_ATOMS: atom_id res chain seq x y z
N MET A 1 -18.97 21.47 -26.06
CA MET A 1 -18.31 22.36 -25.07
C MET A 1 -18.49 21.88 -23.62
N ARG A 2 -19.70 21.57 -23.13
CA ARG A 2 -19.91 21.17 -21.72
C ARG A 2 -19.20 19.87 -21.28
N ALA A 3 -19.16 18.86 -22.16
CA ALA A 3 -18.50 17.58 -21.86
C ALA A 3 -16.97 17.70 -21.69
N ILE A 4 -16.32 18.58 -22.46
CA ILE A 4 -14.87 18.82 -22.39
C ILE A 4 -14.49 19.48 -21.05
N VAL A 5 -15.32 20.43 -20.58
CA VAL A 5 -15.13 21.10 -19.28
C VAL A 5 -15.28 20.11 -18.12
N LEU A 6 -16.24 19.17 -18.20
CA LEU A 6 -16.44 18.13 -17.18
C LEU A 6 -15.30 17.11 -17.15
N LEU A 7 -14.80 16.69 -18.33
CA LEU A 7 -13.63 15.81 -18.44
C LEU A 7 -12.36 16.47 -17.89
N ALA A 8 -12.14 17.75 -18.19
CA ALA A 8 -11.03 18.52 -17.63
C ALA A 8 -11.14 18.64 -16.10
N ALA A 9 -12.33 18.86 -15.56
CA ALA A 9 -12.56 18.90 -14.11
C ALA A 9 -12.29 17.54 -13.43
N LEU A 10 -12.67 16.43 -14.05
CA LEU A 10 -12.41 15.06 -13.55
C LEU A 10 -10.93 14.66 -13.64
N LEU A 11 -10.23 15.07 -14.70
CA LEU A 11 -8.77 14.86 -14.85
C LEU A 11 -7.98 15.73 -13.85
N CYS A 12 -8.46 16.92 -13.52
CA CYS A 12 -7.93 17.76 -12.45
C CYS A 12 -8.34 17.29 -11.04
N GLN A 13 -9.32 16.38 -10.92
CA GLN A 13 -9.63 15.63 -9.70
C GLN A 13 -8.69 14.42 -9.50
N GLY A 14 -7.55 14.38 -10.19
CA GLY A 14 -6.34 13.69 -9.73
C GLY A 14 -5.85 14.25 -8.40
N GLY A 15 -6.73 14.29 -7.41
CA GLY A 15 -6.41 14.63 -6.05
C GLY A 15 -5.36 13.63 -5.60
N ALA A 16 -4.33 14.14 -4.95
CA ALA A 16 -3.54 13.35 -4.04
C ALA A 16 -4.49 12.87 -2.92
N TRP A 17 -5.27 11.82 -3.19
CA TRP A 17 -5.93 11.07 -2.13
C TRP A 17 -4.80 10.62 -1.23
N ALA A 18 -4.82 11.08 0.02
CA ALA A 18 -3.75 10.78 0.95
C ALA A 18 -3.69 9.26 1.11
N LEU A 19 -2.53 8.68 0.74
CA LEU A 19 -2.28 7.25 0.78
C LEU A 19 -2.75 6.67 2.12
N ARG A 20 -3.44 5.53 2.08
CA ARG A 20 -3.84 4.81 3.27
C ARG A 20 -2.93 3.61 3.45
N CYS A 21 -2.42 3.39 4.65
CA CYS A 21 -1.62 2.21 4.99
C CYS A 21 -2.10 1.59 6.28
N HIS A 22 -1.72 0.35 6.57
CA HIS A 22 -1.75 -0.13 7.95
C HIS A 22 -0.59 0.50 8.74
N ASN A 23 -0.90 0.98 9.95
CA ASN A 23 0.07 1.49 10.92
C ASN A 23 -0.16 0.79 12.27
N CYS A 24 0.76 -0.07 12.67
CA CYS A 24 0.62 -0.90 13.86
C CYS A 24 1.96 -1.50 14.29
N THR A 25 2.01 -1.91 15.55
CA THR A 25 3.10 -2.72 16.11
C THR A 25 2.49 -3.87 16.91
N ASN A 26 2.97 -5.09 16.69
CA ASN A 26 2.61 -6.27 17.47
C ASN A 26 3.89 -7.00 17.87
N THR A 27 4.22 -6.99 19.16
CA THR A 27 5.43 -7.58 19.73
C THR A 27 5.28 -9.06 20.09
N GLU A 28 4.05 -9.59 20.05
CA GLU A 28 3.71 -10.96 20.43
C GLU A 28 3.23 -11.78 19.22
N GLY A 29 3.37 -11.24 18.00
CA GLY A 29 2.76 -11.82 16.83
C GLY A 29 3.46 -11.45 15.53
N SER A 30 3.12 -12.23 14.50
CA SER A 30 3.72 -12.10 13.16
C SER A 30 2.94 -11.17 12.23
N THR A 31 1.80 -10.65 12.69
CA THR A 31 0.91 -9.80 11.90
C THR A 31 0.26 -8.74 12.77
N CYS A 32 -0.13 -7.63 12.15
CA CYS A 32 -0.98 -6.61 12.74
C CYS A 32 -1.72 -5.84 11.63
N SER A 33 -2.77 -5.13 12.00
CA SER A 33 -3.51 -4.22 11.11
C SER A 33 -3.90 -2.95 11.86
N GLY A 34 -4.02 -1.85 11.13
CA GLY A 34 -4.47 -0.56 11.66
C GLY A 34 -4.57 0.47 10.54
N PRO A 35 -5.60 0.39 9.67
CA PRO A 35 -5.74 1.31 8.54
C PRO A 35 -5.71 2.77 9.03
N THR A 36 -4.83 3.57 8.46
CA THR A 36 -4.72 5.01 8.73
C THR A 36 -4.49 5.77 7.44
N VAL A 37 -4.90 7.03 7.43
CA VAL A 37 -4.49 8.00 6.41
C VAL A 37 -3.05 8.43 6.71
N CYS A 38 -2.18 8.39 5.71
CA CYS A 38 -0.79 8.80 5.84
C CYS A 38 -0.61 10.32 5.71
N PRO A 39 0.47 10.89 6.27
CA PRO A 39 0.81 12.29 6.03
C PRO A 39 1.10 12.54 4.55
N ARG A 40 0.90 13.78 4.06
CA ARG A 40 1.10 14.11 2.63
C ARG A 40 2.50 13.81 2.09
N SER A 41 3.51 13.77 2.97
CA SER A 41 4.89 13.45 2.60
C SER A 41 5.14 11.95 2.40
N ALA A 42 4.20 11.09 2.80
CA ALA A 42 4.33 9.65 2.65
C ALA A 42 3.77 9.19 1.31
N GLN A 43 4.56 8.45 0.55
CA GLN A 43 4.20 7.90 -0.76
C GLN A 43 4.24 6.37 -0.78
N ALA A 44 4.61 5.74 0.34
CA ALA A 44 4.70 4.29 0.44
C ALA A 44 4.14 3.75 1.76
N CYS A 45 3.77 2.47 1.74
CA CYS A 45 3.45 1.66 2.90
C CYS A 45 4.58 0.65 3.14
N LEU A 46 4.98 0.48 4.41
CA LEU A 46 6.00 -0.46 4.83
C LEU A 46 5.40 -1.56 5.72
N SER A 47 5.90 -2.78 5.56
CA SER A 47 5.71 -3.91 6.46
C SER A 47 7.06 -4.48 6.86
N GLN A 48 7.29 -4.64 8.15
CA GLN A 48 8.47 -5.27 8.73
C GLN A 48 8.02 -6.42 9.61
N LYS A 49 8.69 -7.56 9.50
CA LYS A 49 8.55 -8.67 10.43
C LYS A 49 9.93 -9.12 10.88
N LEU A 50 10.13 -9.13 12.18
CA LEU A 50 11.35 -9.54 12.82
C LEU A 50 11.07 -10.80 13.61
N SER A 51 11.76 -11.89 13.29
CA SER A 51 11.70 -13.15 14.06
C SER A 51 13.09 -13.40 14.64
N MET A 52 13.17 -13.53 15.96
CA MET A 52 14.40 -13.87 16.67
C MET A 52 14.18 -15.18 17.41
N ASP A 53 15.11 -16.10 17.26
CA ASP A 53 15.22 -17.28 18.11
C ASP A 53 16.21 -16.96 19.24
N LEU A 54 15.67 -16.68 20.44
CA LEU A 54 16.44 -16.66 21.67
C LEU A 54 16.43 -18.07 22.25
N HIS A 55 17.52 -18.50 22.88
CA HIS A 55 17.73 -19.87 23.37
C HIS A 55 16.49 -20.54 24.00
N ASP A 56 15.72 -19.80 24.81
CA ASP A 56 14.54 -20.31 25.50
C ASP A 56 13.20 -19.75 24.97
N LYS A 57 13.23 -18.79 24.03
CA LYS A 57 12.04 -18.08 23.54
C LYS A 57 12.17 -17.62 22.10
N LYS A 58 11.11 -17.83 21.33
CA LYS A 58 10.95 -17.20 20.02
C LYS A 58 10.24 -15.86 20.17
N LEU A 59 10.88 -14.78 19.75
CA LEU A 59 10.29 -13.45 19.66
C LEU A 59 9.89 -13.19 18.20
N THR A 60 8.65 -12.76 17.97
CA THR A 60 8.23 -12.27 16.66
C THR A 60 7.56 -10.93 16.81
N VAL A 61 8.06 -9.95 16.05
CA VAL A 61 7.54 -8.59 16.04
C VAL A 61 7.08 -8.26 14.61
N ALA A 62 5.88 -7.71 14.48
CA ALA A 62 5.39 -7.14 13.24
C ALA A 62 5.19 -5.64 13.39
N VAL A 63 5.69 -4.86 12.43
CA VAL A 63 5.54 -3.41 12.37
C VAL A 63 5.03 -3.04 10.98
N LYS A 64 4.05 -2.14 10.92
CA LYS A 64 3.57 -1.56 9.68
C LYS A 64 3.50 -0.06 9.84
N THR A 65 3.84 0.69 8.80
CA THR A 65 3.87 2.17 8.86
C THR A 65 3.72 2.78 7.48
N CYS A 66 3.36 4.06 7.43
CA CYS A 66 3.60 4.93 6.28
C CYS A 66 5.10 5.23 6.15
N ALA A 67 5.59 5.40 4.93
CA ALA A 67 6.97 5.76 4.62
C ALA A 67 7.00 6.83 3.52
N GLN A 68 8.07 7.64 3.49
CA GLN A 68 8.26 8.64 2.43
C GLN A 68 8.46 7.97 1.07
N SER A 69 9.30 6.94 1.01
CA SER A 69 9.55 6.13 -0.18
C SER A 69 9.95 4.70 0.21
N CYS A 70 10.13 3.83 -0.78
CA CYS A 70 10.67 2.48 -0.59
C CYS A 70 12.20 2.40 -0.59
N GLU A 71 12.90 3.52 -0.75
CA GLU A 71 14.36 3.57 -0.74
C GLU A 71 14.91 3.50 0.69
N ASN A 72 15.82 2.55 0.93
CA ASN A 72 16.56 2.35 2.18
C ASN A 72 15.68 2.20 3.45
N PRO A 73 15.03 1.04 3.63
CA PRO A 73 14.57 0.63 4.96
C PRO A 73 15.70 0.76 6.00
N PRO A 74 15.42 1.27 7.21
CA PRO A 74 16.44 1.40 8.23
C PRO A 74 17.06 0.03 8.53
N PRO A 75 18.41 -0.09 8.55
CA PRO A 75 19.08 -1.36 8.82
C PRO A 75 18.82 -1.76 10.27
N THR A 76 18.09 -2.86 10.49
CA THR A 76 18.02 -3.49 11.82
C THR A 76 19.26 -4.38 12.01
N GLN A 77 20.33 -3.83 12.56
CA GLN A 77 21.45 -4.65 13.04
C GLN A 77 21.06 -5.30 14.38
N PRO A 78 21.21 -6.63 14.54
CA PRO A 78 21.05 -7.26 15.84
C PRO A 78 22.13 -6.76 16.81
N ARG A 79 21.70 -6.23 17.96
CA ARG A 79 22.59 -5.87 19.08
C ARG A 79 22.79 -7.00 20.10
N ALA A 80 22.22 -8.19 19.86
CA ALA A 80 22.21 -9.30 20.81
C ALA A 80 22.69 -10.61 20.17
N SER A 81 23.17 -11.52 21.01
CA SER A 81 23.56 -12.90 20.67
C SER A 81 22.31 -13.73 20.33
N VAL A 82 21.76 -13.53 19.13
CA VAL A 82 20.61 -14.28 18.62
C VAL A 82 21.11 -15.53 17.92
N LYS A 83 20.54 -16.70 18.24
CA LYS A 83 20.88 -17.96 17.56
C LYS A 83 20.51 -17.90 16.08
N GLU A 84 19.35 -17.34 15.79
CA GLU A 84 18.89 -17.06 14.43
C GLU A 84 18.00 -15.80 14.40
N MET A 85 18.28 -14.87 13.49
CA MET A 85 17.45 -13.69 13.24
C MET A 85 16.99 -13.67 11.80
N ARG A 86 15.68 -13.51 11.58
CA ARG A 86 15.08 -13.30 10.26
C ARG A 86 14.37 -11.97 10.21
N LEU A 87 14.78 -11.13 9.26
CA LEU A 87 14.11 -9.88 8.93
C LEU A 87 13.37 -10.05 7.60
N TYR A 88 12.09 -9.75 7.61
CA TYR A 88 11.29 -9.58 6.41
C TYR A 88 10.88 -8.11 6.30
N LEU A 89 11.01 -7.58 5.09
CA LEU A 89 10.63 -6.22 4.77
C LEU A 89 9.89 -6.23 3.44
N TYR A 90 8.78 -5.52 3.40
CA TYR A 90 7.97 -5.32 2.20
C TYR A 90 7.55 -3.86 2.10
N CYS A 91 7.63 -3.30 0.91
CA CYS A 91 7.24 -1.93 0.60
C CYS A 91 6.39 -1.89 -0.65
N CYS A 92 5.42 -0.98 -0.69
CA CYS A 92 4.46 -0.83 -1.78
C CYS A 92 3.81 0.56 -1.73
N GLU A 93 3.22 1.03 -2.83
CA GLU A 93 2.80 2.44 -2.99
C GLU A 93 1.29 2.61 -3.22
N THR A 94 0.50 1.56 -2.94
CA THR A 94 -0.97 1.58 -3.12
C THR A 94 -1.71 1.48 -1.79
N ASP A 95 -2.96 1.93 -1.77
CA ASP A 95 -3.77 1.92 -0.54
C ASP A 95 -3.82 0.53 0.10
N LEU A 96 -3.46 0.49 1.39
CA LEU A 96 -3.49 -0.67 2.29
C LEU A 96 -2.67 -1.88 1.78
N CYS A 97 -1.77 -1.67 0.82
CA CYS A 97 -0.98 -2.72 0.20
C CYS A 97 -0.08 -3.47 1.18
N ASN A 98 0.29 -2.83 2.29
CA ASN A 98 1.02 -3.47 3.39
C ASN A 98 0.11 -4.35 4.28
N GLY A 99 -1.03 -4.80 3.77
CA GLY A 99 -1.91 -5.82 4.34
C GLY A 99 -1.24 -7.20 4.45
N VAL A 100 -1.94 -8.19 4.99
CA VAL A 100 -1.39 -9.55 5.18
C VAL A 100 -0.95 -10.10 3.81
N GLY A 101 0.30 -10.57 3.73
CA GLY A 101 1.00 -10.88 2.48
C GLY A 101 0.19 -11.73 1.51
N ASN A 102 -0.09 -11.15 0.34
CA ASN A 102 -0.22 -11.93 -0.87
C ASN A 102 0.96 -11.56 -1.77
N GLN A 103 1.92 -12.47 -1.85
CA GLN A 103 2.96 -12.43 -2.85
C GLN A 103 2.30 -12.50 -4.24
N GLY A 104 2.73 -11.60 -5.12
CA GLY A 104 2.63 -11.65 -6.59
C GLY A 104 1.46 -12.40 -7.23
N LEU A 105 0.54 -11.66 -7.84
CA LEU A 105 0.33 -11.63 -9.30
C LEU A 105 -0.83 -10.66 -9.58
N GLY A 106 -0.53 -9.55 -10.27
CA GLY A 106 -1.55 -8.69 -10.87
C GLY A 106 -2.59 -8.14 -9.90
N ALA A 107 -2.36 -6.94 -9.38
CA ALA A 107 -3.46 -5.99 -9.27
C ALA A 107 -3.94 -5.70 -10.70
N THR A 108 -4.68 -6.64 -11.29
CA THR A 108 -5.39 -6.43 -12.54
C THR A 108 -6.47 -5.40 -12.24
N ALA A 109 -6.09 -4.14 -12.47
CA ALA A 109 -6.91 -3.14 -13.13
C ALA A 109 -8.42 -3.40 -13.11
N MET A 110 -9.06 -3.34 -11.93
CA MET A 110 -10.51 -3.15 -11.84
C MET A 110 -10.84 -1.66 -12.03
N GLY A 111 -10.32 -1.07 -13.11
CA GLY A 111 -10.37 0.38 -13.33
C GLY A 111 -10.51 0.79 -14.79
N LEU A 112 -10.97 -0.10 -15.68
CA LEU A 112 -11.09 0.18 -17.12
C LEU A 112 -12.38 -0.38 -17.71
N MET A 113 -13.56 -0.02 -17.18
CA MET A 113 -14.84 -0.29 -17.86
C MET A 113 -15.90 0.82 -17.64
N LEU A 114 -15.51 2.11 -17.66
CA LEU A 114 -16.51 3.21 -17.60
C LEU A 114 -16.36 4.28 -18.70
N VAL A 115 -15.73 3.96 -19.84
CA VAL A 115 -15.60 4.94 -20.95
C VAL A 115 -16.33 4.52 -22.23
N ALA A 116 -16.84 3.29 -22.34
CA ALA A 116 -17.46 2.82 -23.59
C ALA A 116 -18.95 3.20 -23.76
N SER A 117 -19.66 3.61 -22.71
CA SER A 117 -21.12 3.80 -22.79
C SER A 117 -21.58 5.16 -23.34
N VAL A 118 -20.68 6.14 -23.49
CA VAL A 118 -21.07 7.49 -23.96
C VAL A 118 -21.08 7.60 -25.50
N LEU A 119 -20.48 6.66 -26.24
CA LEU A 119 -20.44 6.73 -27.71
C LEU A 119 -21.61 6.05 -28.43
N VAL A 120 -22.50 5.32 -27.75
CA VAL A 120 -23.53 4.51 -28.43
C VAL A 120 -24.92 5.14 -28.45
N THR A 121 -25.17 6.25 -27.74
CA THR A 121 -26.51 6.89 -27.76
C THR A 121 -26.72 7.94 -28.86
N LEU A 122 -25.77 8.12 -29.79
CA LEU A 122 -25.91 9.05 -30.92
C LEU A 122 -25.42 8.42 -32.25
N PRO A 123 -26.17 7.45 -32.80
CA PRO A 123 -26.38 7.45 -34.24
C PRO A 123 -27.86 7.30 -34.53
N GLY A 124 -28.59 8.42 -34.52
CA GLY A 124 -30.03 8.42 -34.81
C GLY A 124 -30.59 9.78 -35.22
N ALA A 125 -29.74 10.71 -35.67
CA ALA A 125 -30.20 12.03 -36.10
C ALA A 125 -29.38 12.54 -37.29
N PHE A 126 -29.40 11.79 -38.40
CA PHE A 126 -29.18 12.34 -39.73
C PHE A 126 -30.11 11.60 -40.70
N LEU A 127 -31.32 12.13 -40.83
CA LEU A 127 -32.19 12.01 -41.99
C LEU A 127 -32.69 13.43 -42.28
#